data_AF-A0A7K7LGA0-F1
#
_entry.id   AF-A0A7K7LGA0-F1
#
_cell.length_a   1.000
_cell.length_b   1.000
_cell.length_c   1.000
_cell.angle_alpha   90.00
_cell.angle_beta   90.00
_cell.angle_gamma   90.00
#
_symmetry.space_group_name_H-M   'P 1'
#
loop_
_entity.id
_entity.type
_entity.pdbx_description
1 polymer ?
#
loop_
_entity_poly.entity_id
_entity_poly.type
_entity_poly.pdbx_seq_one_letter_code
_entity_poly.pdbx_strand_id
1 'polypeptide(L)'
;GKNKPARHKRLSNLFHRSTSATSNPPAPTGGRWASEKKLAELTDPLPEELGELGQRRQLPGVLKIFGGAISRGANYKSVLATPGSSARQLVREALERYGLEAGGG
;
A
#
# COMPACT_ATOMS: atom_id res chain seq x y z
N GLY A 1 11.22 -38.23 26.70
CA GLY A 1 10.10 -37.33 26.38
C GLY A 1 10.65 -36.07 25.73
N LYS A 2 10.10 -35.65 24.58
CA LYS A 2 10.61 -34.51 23.81
C LYS A 2 9.93 -33.22 24.27
N ASN A 3 10.69 -32.30 24.89
CA ASN A 3 10.20 -30.98 25.31
C ASN A 3 10.03 -30.05 24.09
N LYS A 4 8.85 -29.49 23.89
CA LYS A 4 8.60 -28.41 22.91
C LYS A 4 8.67 -27.06 23.62
N PRO A 5 9.50 -26.11 23.20
CA PRO A 5 9.45 -24.76 23.77
C PRO A 5 8.17 -24.04 23.30
N ALA A 6 7.39 -23.56 24.27
CA ALA A 6 6.20 -22.75 24.03
C ALA A 6 6.60 -21.39 23.43
N ARG A 7 6.05 -21.06 22.26
CA ARG A 7 6.24 -19.76 21.61
C ARG A 7 5.55 -18.69 22.45
N HIS A 8 6.32 -17.96 23.26
CA HIS A 8 5.83 -16.78 23.98
C HIS A 8 5.22 -15.78 23.00
N LYS A 9 3.88 -15.65 23.01
CA LYS A 9 3.19 -14.41 22.67
C LYS A 9 3.09 -13.63 23.97
N ARG A 10 3.49 -12.36 23.98
CA ARG A 10 2.88 -11.25 24.76
C ARG A 10 3.72 -9.98 24.67
N LEU A 11 3.59 -9.27 23.55
CA LEU A 11 4.00 -7.86 23.45
C LEU A 11 2.96 -6.90 24.06
N SER A 12 2.06 -7.39 24.93
CA SER A 12 0.89 -6.65 25.42
C SER A 12 1.21 -5.58 26.48
N ASN A 13 2.45 -5.49 26.95
CA ASN A 13 2.81 -4.61 28.07
C ASN A 13 3.63 -3.39 27.64
N LEU A 14 3.86 -3.19 26.35
CA LEU A 14 4.65 -2.06 25.86
C LEU A 14 3.92 -0.72 26.02
N PHE A 15 2.60 -0.73 26.16
CA PHE A 15 1.77 0.48 26.18
C PHE A 15 1.24 0.89 27.56
N HIS A 16 1.67 0.24 28.65
CA HIS A 16 1.09 0.47 29.99
C HIS A 16 2.05 1.05 31.03
N ARG A 17 3.23 1.54 30.64
CA ARG A 17 4.18 2.11 31.61
C ARG A 17 4.45 3.58 31.31
N SER A 18 3.66 4.47 31.94
CA SER A 18 4.21 5.51 32.84
C SER A 18 3.10 6.47 33.30
N THR A 19 2.46 6.17 34.44
CA THR A 19 1.74 7.18 35.25
C THR A 19 1.83 6.83 36.73
N SER A 20 2.85 7.35 37.42
CA SER A 20 2.88 7.65 38.87
C SER A 20 4.26 8.29 39.18
N ALA A 21 4.37 9.63 39.17
CA ALA A 21 4.42 10.51 40.36
C ALA A 21 5.66 10.20 41.25
N THR A 22 6.65 11.08 41.44
CA THR A 22 6.66 12.44 42.03
C THR A 22 8.12 12.95 41.91
N SER A 23 8.49 14.14 41.40
CA SER A 23 8.30 15.48 41.99
C SER A 23 8.42 16.63 40.96
N ASN A 24 7.36 17.45 40.90
CA ASN A 24 7.25 18.84 40.41
C ASN A 24 7.55 19.27 38.95
N PRO A 25 6.82 20.31 38.46
CA PRO A 25 6.40 20.45 37.06
C PRO A 25 7.14 21.60 36.32
N PRO A 26 6.93 21.78 34.99
CA PRO A 26 5.76 22.52 34.55
C PRO A 26 4.97 21.78 33.45
N ALA A 27 3.65 21.80 33.56
CA ALA A 27 2.76 21.73 32.40
C ALA A 27 2.50 23.20 31.95
N PRO A 28 2.00 23.48 30.72
CA PRO A 28 1.44 22.55 29.75
C PRO A 28 1.94 22.81 28.32
N THR A 29 2.42 21.78 27.63
CA THR A 29 2.08 21.69 26.19
C THR A 29 2.10 20.22 25.86
N GLY A 30 0.92 19.70 25.55
CA GLY A 30 0.69 18.30 25.22
C GLY A 30 1.71 17.80 24.20
N GLY A 31 1.91 16.49 24.17
CA GLY A 31 2.72 15.81 23.18
C GLY A 31 2.39 16.33 21.78
N ARG A 32 3.18 17.32 21.35
CA ARG A 32 3.15 17.85 20.01
C ARG A 32 3.70 16.72 19.18
N TRP A 33 2.80 15.98 18.55
CA TRP A 33 3.15 15.09 17.47
C TRP A 33 4.20 15.80 16.62
N ALA A 34 5.33 15.14 16.36
CA ALA A 34 6.43 15.71 15.58
C ALA A 34 6.00 16.23 14.18
N SER A 35 4.75 15.96 13.78
CA SER A 35 4.08 16.45 12.59
C SER A 35 3.91 17.98 12.51
N GLU A 36 3.88 18.74 13.61
CA GLU A 36 3.69 20.20 13.50
C GLU A 36 4.94 20.92 12.96
N LYS A 37 6.14 20.33 13.11
CA LYS A 37 7.35 20.87 12.47
C LYS A 37 7.37 20.60 10.96
N LYS A 38 6.63 19.60 10.49
CA LYS A 38 6.53 19.23 9.07
C LYS A 38 5.60 20.17 8.29
N LEU A 39 4.75 20.94 8.98
CA LEU A 39 3.85 21.90 8.32
C LEU A 39 4.60 23.11 7.74
N ALA A 40 5.74 23.50 8.35
CA ALA A 40 6.58 24.60 7.86
C ALA A 40 7.52 24.19 6.72
N GLU A 41 7.70 22.87 6.52
CA GLU A 41 8.54 22.29 5.46
C GLU A 41 7.71 21.88 4.22
N LEU A 42 6.37 21.96 4.32
CA LEU A 42 5.41 21.93 3.21
C LEU A 42 5.48 23.26 2.43
N THR A 43 6.67 23.58 1.94
CA THR A 43 6.85 24.52 0.83
C THR A 43 6.25 23.87 -0.42
N ASP A 44 5.68 24.66 -1.33
CA ASP A 44 5.19 24.15 -2.62
C ASP A 44 6.20 23.14 -3.22
N PRO A 45 5.73 21.98 -3.70
CA PRO A 45 6.63 20.96 -4.23
C PRO A 45 7.53 21.60 -5.27
N LEU A 46 8.84 21.48 -5.07
CA LEU A 46 9.85 21.97 -6.02
C LEU A 46 9.50 21.40 -7.40
N PRO A 47 9.65 22.16 -8.51
CA PRO A 47 9.36 21.67 -9.86
C PRO A 47 9.94 20.28 -10.20
N GLU A 48 11.05 19.90 -9.56
CA GLU A 48 11.70 18.60 -9.68
C GLU A 48 10.83 17.44 -9.13
N GLU A 49 10.12 17.63 -8.01
CA GLU A 49 9.23 16.63 -7.41
C GLU A 49 7.97 16.37 -8.28
N LEU A 50 7.46 17.42 -8.92
CA LEU A 50 6.39 17.30 -9.93
C LEU A 50 6.89 16.53 -11.17
N GLY A 51 8.15 16.74 -11.56
CA GLY A 51 8.82 15.99 -12.62
C GLY A 51 8.87 14.49 -12.33
N GLU A 52 9.29 14.09 -11.14
CA GLU A 52 9.35 12.68 -10.73
C GLU A 52 7.98 11.99 -10.69
N LEU A 53 6.95 12.68 -10.20
CA LEU A 53 5.57 12.18 -10.22
C LEU A 53 5.01 12.07 -11.64
N GLY A 54 5.33 13.05 -12.50
CA GLY A 54 5.00 13.03 -13.92
C GLY A 54 5.67 11.86 -14.65
N GLN A 55 6.96 11.65 -14.43
CA GLN A 55 7.73 10.52 -14.96
C GLN A 55 7.13 9.20 -14.48
N ARG A 56 6.80 9.07 -13.19
CA ARG A 56 6.18 7.87 -12.63
C ARG A 56 4.80 7.60 -13.23
N ARG A 57 4.01 8.64 -13.52
CA ARG A 57 2.73 8.51 -14.23
C ARG A 57 2.89 8.04 -15.67
N GLN A 58 4.06 8.23 -16.29
CA GLN A 58 4.34 7.77 -17.65
C GLN A 58 4.90 6.35 -17.73
N LEU A 59 5.26 5.74 -16.59
CA LEU A 59 5.82 4.40 -16.57
C LEU A 59 4.72 3.33 -16.74
N PRO A 60 5.00 2.23 -17.45
CA PRO A 60 4.12 1.08 -17.48
C PRO A 60 4.00 0.43 -16.09
N GLY A 61 2.85 -0.16 -15.81
CA GLY A 61 2.54 -0.87 -14.58
C GLY A 61 1.91 -2.24 -14.86
N VAL A 62 1.76 -3.06 -13.82
CA VAL A 62 1.14 -4.38 -13.93
C VAL A 62 -0.14 -4.41 -13.10
N LEU A 63 -1.26 -4.73 -13.76
CA LEU A 63 -2.57 -4.88 -13.12
C LEU A 63 -2.83 -6.34 -12.76
N LYS A 64 -3.38 -6.57 -11.56
CA LYS A 64 -3.90 -7.88 -11.13
C LYS A 64 -5.39 -7.92 -11.39
N ILE A 65 -5.82 -8.68 -12.39
CA ILE A 65 -7.23 -8.82 -12.76
C ILE A 65 -7.76 -10.12 -12.17
N PHE A 66 -8.83 -10.04 -11.38
CA PHE A 66 -9.43 -11.20 -10.72
C PHE A 66 -10.53 -11.82 -11.60
N GLY A 67 -10.45 -13.13 -11.78
CA GLY A 67 -11.39 -13.91 -12.60
C GLY A 67 -12.53 -14.54 -11.80
N GLY A 68 -12.78 -14.12 -10.56
CA GLY A 68 -13.77 -14.76 -9.69
C GLY A 68 -15.19 -14.76 -10.26
N ALA A 69 -15.53 -13.76 -11.09
CA ALA A 69 -16.80 -13.67 -11.80
C ALA A 69 -16.82 -14.45 -13.13
N ILE A 70 -15.66 -14.87 -13.63
CA ILE A 70 -15.50 -15.63 -14.88
C ILE A 70 -15.64 -17.13 -14.61
N SER A 71 -14.89 -17.63 -13.64
CA SER A 71 -14.88 -19.05 -13.28
C SER A 71 -14.58 -19.21 -11.80
N ARG A 72 -15.30 -20.14 -11.16
CA ARG A 72 -15.16 -20.39 -9.72
C ARG A 72 -13.74 -20.89 -9.42
N GLY A 73 -13.06 -20.20 -8.50
CA GLY A 73 -11.68 -20.53 -8.12
C GLY A 73 -10.63 -20.04 -9.12
N ALA A 74 -10.98 -19.21 -10.09
CA ALA A 74 -10.01 -18.60 -11.00
C ALA A 74 -9.01 -17.71 -10.24
N ASN A 75 -7.73 -17.95 -10.48
CA ASN A 75 -6.66 -17.09 -10.00
C ASN A 75 -6.64 -15.75 -10.75
N TYR A 76 -5.95 -14.75 -10.20
CA TYR A 76 -5.72 -13.50 -10.91
C TYR A 76 -4.80 -13.71 -12.13
N LYS A 77 -4.92 -12.84 -13.13
CA LYS A 77 -3.98 -12.72 -14.26
C LYS A 77 -3.35 -11.35 -14.25
N SER A 78 -2.06 -11.30 -14.56
CA SER A 78 -1.32 -10.05 -14.71
C SER A 78 -1.50 -9.49 -16.12
N VAL A 79 -1.86 -8.22 -16.23
CA VAL A 79 -1.96 -7.47 -17.49
C VAL A 79 -1.01 -6.28 -17.43
N LEU A 80 -0.27 -6.03 -18.52
CA LEU A 80 0.58 -4.85 -18.62
C LEU A 80 -0.31 -3.63 -18.94
N ALA A 81 -0.17 -2.55 -18.18
CA ALA A 81 -0.88 -1.31 -18.41
C ALA A 81 0.12 -0.18 -18.68
N THR A 82 -0.16 0.61 -19.68
CA THR A 82 0.56 1.85 -19.99
C THR A 82 -0.37 3.04 -19.76
N PRO A 83 0.15 4.27 -19.66
CA PRO A 83 -0.70 5.47 -19.53
C PRO A 83 -1.72 5.62 -20.68
N GLY A 84 -1.42 5.07 -21.86
CA GLY A 84 -2.31 5.08 -23.03
C GLY A 84 -3.26 3.89 -23.12
N SER A 85 -3.21 2.92 -22.20
CA SER A 85 -4.04 1.72 -22.26
C SER A 85 -5.49 2.05 -21.92
N SER A 86 -6.40 1.82 -22.87
CA SER A 86 -7.84 1.95 -22.62
C SER A 86 -8.38 0.75 -21.84
N ALA A 87 -9.50 0.95 -21.13
CA ALA A 87 -10.19 -0.13 -20.43
C ALA A 87 -10.56 -1.30 -21.36
N ARG A 88 -10.97 -1.00 -22.61
CA ARG A 88 -11.32 -2.03 -23.60
C ARG A 88 -10.12 -2.90 -23.97
N GLN A 89 -8.95 -2.31 -24.16
CA GLN A 89 -7.73 -3.06 -24.46
C GLN A 89 -7.32 -3.95 -23.28
N LEU A 90 -7.36 -3.41 -22.05
CA LEU A 90 -7.01 -4.16 -20.85
C LEU A 90 -7.96 -5.34 -20.62
N VAL A 91 -9.27 -5.16 -20.87
CA VAL A 91 -10.27 -6.22 -20.77
C VAL A 91 -10.02 -7.32 -21.81
N ARG A 92 -9.74 -6.95 -23.07
CA ARG A 92 -9.41 -7.93 -24.12
C ARG A 92 -8.19 -8.78 -23.73
N GLU A 93 -7.12 -8.13 -23.29
CA GLU A 93 -5.88 -8.82 -22.87
C GLU A 93 -6.11 -9.72 -21.64
N ALA A 94 -7.05 -9.34 -20.77
CA ALA A 94 -7.46 -10.16 -19.64
C ALA A 94 -8.22 -11.42 -20.10
N LEU A 95 -9.23 -11.24 -20.96
CA LEU A 95 -10.06 -12.33 -21.49
C LEU A 95 -9.22 -13.34 -22.28
N GLU A 96 -8.25 -12.87 -23.07
CA GLU A 96 -7.27 -13.72 -23.75
C GLU A 96 -6.46 -14.57 -22.74
N ARG A 97 -5.94 -13.97 -21.66
CA ARG A 97 -5.21 -14.71 -20.62
C ARG A 97 -6.08 -15.66 -19.79
N TYR A 98 -7.39 -15.45 -19.79
CA TYR A 98 -8.35 -16.39 -19.23
C TYR A 98 -8.83 -17.44 -20.24
N GLY A 99 -8.42 -17.35 -21.51
CA GLY A 99 -8.77 -18.31 -22.57
C GLY A 99 -10.20 -18.15 -23.09
N LEU A 100 -10.77 -16.94 -23.03
CA LEU A 100 -12.17 -16.67 -23.36
C LEU A 100 -12.37 -15.88 -24.66
N GLU A 101 -11.32 -15.25 -25.18
CA GLU A 101 -11.37 -14.66 -26.51
C GLU A 101 -11.28 -15.80 -27.53
N ALA A 102 -12.32 -15.97 -28.34
CA ALA A 102 -12.26 -16.83 -29.52
C ALA A 102 -11.17 -16.27 -30.44
N GLY A 103 -10.26 -17.13 -30.90
CA GLY A 103 -9.14 -16.74 -31.75
C GLY A 103 -9.61 -15.83 -32.89
N GLY A 104 -9.19 -14.57 -32.84
CA GLY A 104 -9.26 -13.67 -33.99
C GLY A 104 -8.13 -14.01 -34.95
N GLY A 105 -8.33 -15.10 -35.70
CA GLY A 105 -7.55 -15.49 -36.87
C GLY A 105 -8.49 -15.66 -38.06
#